data_AF-G2ZX99-F1
#
_entry.id   AF-G2ZX99-F1
#
_cell.length_a   1.000
_cell.length_b   1.000
_cell.length_c   1.000
_cell.angle_alpha   90.00
_cell.angle_beta   90.00
_cell.angle_gamma   90.00
#
_symmetry.space_group_name_H-M   'P 1'
#
loop_
_entity.id
_entity.type
_entity.pdbx_description
1 polymer ?
#
loop_
_entity_poly.entity_id
_entity_poly.type
_entity_poly.pdbx_seq_one_letter_code
_entity_poly.pdbx_strand_id
1 'polypeptide(L)'
;MGSDCFVVPGTGKTATVTASFVAPVEVDVATVTGLGSQTFEGQSYTTLDVRNRIDQVLNSEQHHTLYMLPNAPYLPAGAITFPSAGDADPQQRYAYTYAAMTLEQLRSAIQSGKATFSPLLVPALQPVVPSVANFKLNTPVRLTMFEKRAGGTDPMGSSFTSRYIKELTLTYAGRESVAAGGTTYGQACRMNVSVRRTNFNALPFSIETVGKATLWFAPNVGLVKISMDGMDTAIVPVAN
;
A
#
# COMPACT_ATOMS: atom_id res chain seq x y z
N MET A 1 1.39 19.91 7.38
CA MET A 1 2.62 19.63 6.61
C MET A 1 2.32 18.51 5.64
N GLY A 2 2.50 18.72 4.32
CA GLY A 2 2.41 17.66 3.31
C GLY A 2 1.01 17.19 2.87
N SER A 3 -0.08 17.69 3.46
CA SER A 3 -1.45 17.29 3.09
C SER A 3 -1.81 17.57 1.63
N ASP A 4 -1.17 18.57 1.04
CA ASP A 4 -1.20 18.89 -0.39
C ASP A 4 -0.59 17.79 -1.28
N CYS A 5 0.38 17.02 -0.77
CA CYS A 5 1.00 15.92 -1.51
C CYS A 5 0.20 14.62 -1.38
N PHE A 6 -0.30 14.33 -0.17
CA PHE A 6 -1.03 13.11 0.13
C PHE A 6 -2.45 13.25 -0.38
N VAL A 7 -2.60 13.18 -1.70
CA VAL A 7 -3.88 13.20 -2.41
C VAL A 7 -3.94 11.99 -3.33
N VAL A 8 -5.16 11.67 -3.74
CA VAL A 8 -5.44 10.68 -4.78
C VAL A 8 -5.82 11.41 -6.06
N PRO A 9 -5.53 10.86 -7.26
CA PRO A 9 -6.02 11.42 -8.50
C PRO A 9 -7.53 11.65 -8.46
N GLY A 10 -7.97 12.82 -8.93
CA GLY A 10 -9.40 13.13 -9.06
C GLY A 10 -10.09 12.21 -10.07
N THR A 11 -11.43 12.18 -10.06
CA THR A 11 -12.22 11.33 -10.96
C THR A 11 -11.84 11.57 -12.44
N GLY A 12 -11.51 10.48 -13.14
CA GLY A 12 -11.09 10.51 -14.55
C GLY A 12 -9.68 11.07 -14.78
N LYS A 13 -8.92 11.38 -13.72
CA LYS A 13 -7.52 11.80 -13.82
C LYS A 13 -6.61 10.61 -13.55
N THR A 14 -5.56 10.50 -14.36
CA THR A 14 -4.54 9.45 -14.25
C THR A 14 -3.21 10.05 -13.83
N ALA A 15 -2.56 9.41 -12.86
CA ALA A 15 -1.17 9.63 -12.50
C ALA A 15 -0.35 8.42 -12.97
N THR A 16 0.81 8.69 -13.57
CA THR A 16 1.79 7.65 -13.88
C THR A 16 2.76 7.53 -12.72
N VAL A 17 2.87 6.33 -12.17
CA VAL A 17 3.78 5.99 -11.10
C VAL A 17 4.89 5.12 -11.67
N THR A 18 6.13 5.58 -11.54
CA THR A 18 7.29 4.77 -11.90
C THR A 18 7.82 4.06 -10.66
N ALA A 19 7.95 2.75 -10.73
CA ALA A 19 8.59 1.92 -9.72
C ALA A 19 9.88 1.33 -10.29
N SER A 20 10.98 1.47 -9.56
CA SER A 20 12.28 0.89 -9.92
C SER A 20 12.67 -0.19 -8.92
N PHE A 21 12.97 -1.38 -9.44
CA PHE A 21 13.53 -2.52 -8.71
C PHE A 21 14.92 -2.85 -9.26
N VAL A 22 15.86 -3.28 -8.40
CA VAL A 22 17.18 -3.78 -8.82
C VAL A 22 17.13 -5.30 -8.62
N ALA A 23 17.38 -6.16 -9.62
CA ALA A 23 18.60 -6.29 -10.42
C ALA A 23 18.34 -7.19 -11.65
N PRO A 24 19.01 -7.07 -12.82
CA PRO A 24 19.53 -5.90 -13.54
C PRO A 24 18.36 -5.07 -14.15
N VAL A 25 17.89 -4.07 -13.41
CA VAL A 25 16.78 -3.12 -13.69
C VAL A 25 15.48 -3.71 -14.30
N GLU A 26 14.48 -3.93 -13.44
CA GLU A 26 13.07 -4.02 -13.83
C GLU A 26 12.39 -2.69 -13.50
N VAL A 27 11.79 -2.03 -14.50
CA VAL A 27 10.97 -0.82 -14.33
C VAL A 27 9.52 -1.21 -14.47
N ASP A 28 8.76 -0.99 -13.41
CA ASP A 28 7.31 -1.14 -13.39
C ASP A 28 6.69 0.24 -13.54
N VAL A 29 5.79 0.35 -14.52
CA VAL A 29 4.99 1.55 -14.71
C VAL A 29 3.57 1.20 -14.32
N ALA A 30 3.09 1.85 -13.26
CA ALA A 30 1.69 1.77 -12.88
C ALA A 30 0.94 3.03 -13.33
N THR A 31 -0.21 2.85 -13.97
CA THR A 31 -1.18 3.94 -14.14
C THR A 31 -2.20 3.87 -13.02
N VAL A 32 -2.37 4.98 -12.31
CA VAL A 32 -3.31 5.12 -11.21
C VAL A 32 -4.37 6.13 -11.61
N THR A 33 -5.60 5.67 -11.84
CA THR A 33 -6.71 6.52 -12.29
C THR A 33 -7.75 6.68 -11.18
N GLY A 34 -8.17 7.91 -10.91
CA GLY A 34 -9.25 8.18 -9.98
C GLY A 34 -10.59 7.72 -10.54
N LEU A 35 -11.28 6.83 -9.84
CA LEU A 35 -12.62 6.35 -10.21
C LEU A 35 -13.74 7.09 -9.49
N GLY A 36 -13.39 8.01 -8.58
CA GLY A 36 -14.36 8.72 -7.74
C GLY A 36 -14.78 7.91 -6.53
N SER A 37 -15.99 8.16 -6.03
CA SER A 37 -16.50 7.51 -4.82
C SER A 37 -17.23 6.21 -5.17
N GLN A 38 -16.88 5.10 -4.53
CA GLN A 38 -17.57 3.83 -4.65
C GLN A 38 -17.83 3.19 -3.29
N THR A 39 -18.78 2.26 -3.23
CA THR A 39 -19.11 1.52 -2.00
C THR A 39 -18.31 0.23 -1.92
N PHE A 40 -17.71 -0.04 -0.77
CA PHE A 40 -17.02 -1.28 -0.43
C PHE A 40 -17.36 -1.68 1.00
N GLU A 41 -17.82 -2.92 1.18
CA GLU A 41 -18.22 -3.45 2.50
C GLU A 41 -19.17 -2.51 3.28
N GLY A 42 -20.10 -1.87 2.56
CA GLY A 42 -21.12 -0.96 3.12
C GLY A 42 -20.63 0.45 3.43
N GLN A 43 -19.37 0.79 3.13
CA GLN A 43 -18.82 2.14 3.32
C GLN A 43 -18.38 2.75 1.99
N SER A 44 -18.49 4.09 1.89
CA SER A 44 -18.08 4.83 0.71
C SER A 44 -16.60 5.25 0.83
N TYR A 45 -15.82 4.98 -0.21
CA TYR A 45 -14.41 5.36 -0.28
C TYR A 45 -14.08 6.02 -1.61
N THR A 46 -13.07 6.90 -1.62
CA THR A 46 -12.43 7.29 -2.87
C THR A 46 -11.68 6.09 -3.44
N THR A 47 -11.82 5.87 -4.74
CA THR A 47 -11.32 4.66 -5.40
C THR A 47 -10.35 4.97 -6.52
N LEU A 48 -9.41 4.04 -6.69
CA LEU A 48 -8.36 4.08 -7.70
C LEU A 48 -8.42 2.81 -8.54
N ASP A 49 -8.37 2.97 -9.86
CA ASP A 49 -7.96 1.92 -10.78
C ASP A 49 -6.43 1.93 -10.86
N VAL A 50 -5.80 0.81 -10.53
CA VAL A 50 -4.35 0.63 -10.60
C VAL A 50 -4.07 -0.46 -11.61
N ARG A 51 -3.41 -0.08 -12.70
CA ARG A 51 -2.90 -0.99 -13.72
C ARG A 51 -1.40 -0.96 -13.70
N ASN A 52 -0.80 -2.12 -13.57
CA ASN A 52 0.65 -2.28 -13.47
C ASN A 52 1.12 -3.09 -14.68
N ARG A 53 2.17 -2.59 -15.34
CA ARG A 53 2.89 -3.30 -16.38
C ARG A 53 4.34 -3.48 -15.96
N ILE A 54 4.75 -4.74 -15.84
CA ILE A 54 6.14 -5.13 -15.62
C ILE A 54 6.81 -5.38 -16.98
N ASP A 55 7.56 -4.40 -17.48
CA ASP A 55 8.41 -4.52 -18.68
C ASP A 55 9.76 -5.10 -18.19
N GLN A 56 10.12 -6.36 -18.46
CA GLN A 56 10.96 -6.68 -19.63
C GLN A 56 11.02 -8.18 -20.00
N VAL A 57 10.35 -9.07 -19.25
CA VAL A 57 10.44 -10.54 -19.49
C VAL A 57 9.08 -11.25 -19.38
N LEU A 58 8.18 -10.76 -18.51
CA LEU A 58 6.96 -11.49 -18.15
C LEU A 58 5.68 -10.91 -18.77
N ASN A 59 5.70 -9.67 -19.27
CA ASN A 59 4.56 -8.95 -19.85
C ASN A 59 3.23 -9.21 -19.11
N SER A 60 3.28 -9.20 -17.77
CA SER A 60 2.09 -9.44 -16.95
C SER A 60 1.43 -8.10 -16.66
N GLU A 61 0.20 -7.94 -17.11
CA GLU A 61 -0.64 -6.80 -16.72
C GLU A 61 -1.42 -7.19 -15.46
N GLN A 62 -1.21 -6.44 -14.38
CA GLN A 62 -2.01 -6.58 -13.16
C GLN A 62 -3.02 -5.44 -13.08
N HIS A 63 -4.22 -5.76 -12.58
CA HIS A 63 -5.32 -4.83 -12.47
C HIS A 63 -5.97 -4.94 -11.09
N HIS A 64 -6.08 -3.79 -10.42
CA HIS A 64 -6.61 -3.68 -9.08
C HIS A 64 -7.50 -2.45 -8.93
N THR A 65 -8.60 -2.59 -8.19
CA THR A 65 -9.30 -1.44 -7.61
C THR A 65 -8.85 -1.27 -6.17
N LEU A 66 -8.34 -0.10 -5.81
CA LEU A 66 -8.02 0.25 -4.42
C LEU A 66 -9.09 1.19 -3.86
N TYR A 67 -9.56 0.90 -2.64
CA TYR A 67 -10.45 1.75 -1.86
C TYR A 67 -9.60 2.46 -0.83
N MET A 68 -9.52 3.78 -0.86
CA MET A 68 -8.54 4.55 -0.10
C MET A 68 -9.13 5.10 1.20
N LEU A 69 -8.36 5.06 2.29
CA LEU A 69 -8.79 5.68 3.54
C LEU A 69 -8.84 7.22 3.39
N PRO A 70 -9.93 7.88 3.84
CA PRO A 70 -10.14 9.30 3.58
C PRO A 70 -9.09 10.22 4.21
N ASN A 71 -8.54 9.83 5.37
CA ASN A 71 -7.51 10.61 6.08
C ASN A 71 -6.08 10.04 5.89
N ALA A 72 -5.94 8.97 5.10
CA ALA A 72 -4.67 8.30 4.81
C ALA A 72 -4.64 7.81 3.34
N PRO A 73 -4.51 8.71 2.35
CA PRO A 73 -4.50 8.35 0.92
C PRO A 73 -3.24 7.60 0.46
N TYR A 74 -2.40 7.17 1.40
CA TYR A 74 -1.25 6.26 1.22
C TYR A 74 -1.54 4.85 1.77
N LEU A 75 -2.74 4.61 2.33
CA LEU A 75 -3.18 3.32 2.84
C LEU A 75 -4.58 2.95 2.27
N PRO A 76 -4.73 1.75 1.70
CA PRO A 76 -6.03 1.27 1.27
C PRO A 76 -6.89 0.82 2.45
N ALA A 77 -8.18 1.16 2.45
CA ALA A 77 -9.21 0.49 3.25
C ALA A 77 -9.51 -0.92 2.72
N GLY A 78 -9.35 -1.12 1.41
CA GLY A 78 -9.56 -2.41 0.77
C GLY A 78 -9.03 -2.45 -0.65
N ALA A 79 -9.04 -3.64 -1.24
CA ALA A 79 -8.63 -3.85 -2.61
C ALA A 79 -9.50 -4.94 -3.27
N ILE A 80 -9.67 -4.84 -4.58
CA ILE A 80 -10.16 -5.91 -5.44
C ILE A 80 -9.09 -6.19 -6.47
N THR A 81 -8.80 -7.47 -6.69
CA THR A 81 -7.87 -7.92 -7.73
C THR A 81 -8.65 -8.58 -8.85
N PHE A 82 -8.22 -8.33 -10.08
CA PHE A 82 -8.81 -8.93 -11.27
C PHE A 82 -7.80 -9.91 -11.90
N PRO A 83 -8.26 -10.97 -12.59
CA PRO A 83 -7.37 -11.95 -13.21
C PRO A 83 -6.45 -11.35 -14.28
N SER A 84 -6.96 -10.37 -15.04
CA SER A 84 -6.21 -9.65 -16.06
C SER A 84 -6.75 -8.22 -16.27
N ALA A 85 -6.03 -7.41 -17.06
CA ALA A 85 -6.50 -6.08 -17.45
C ALA A 85 -7.68 -6.19 -18.43
N GLY A 86 -8.78 -5.50 -18.11
CA GLY A 86 -10.02 -5.54 -18.90
C GLY A 86 -11.09 -6.48 -18.34
N ASP A 87 -10.74 -7.36 -17.41
CA ASP A 87 -11.73 -8.15 -16.66
C ASP A 87 -12.54 -7.26 -15.72
N ALA A 88 -13.85 -7.47 -15.71
CA ALA A 88 -14.78 -6.82 -14.78
C ALA A 88 -15.10 -7.70 -13.56
N ASP A 89 -14.82 -9.00 -13.64
CA ASP A 89 -15.15 -9.96 -12.59
C ASP A 89 -14.05 -10.01 -11.54
N PRO A 90 -14.36 -9.72 -10.26
CA PRO A 90 -13.36 -9.74 -9.20
C PRO A 90 -12.85 -11.16 -8.98
N GLN A 91 -11.52 -11.33 -8.86
CA GLN A 91 -10.91 -12.58 -8.46
C GLN A 91 -10.88 -12.70 -6.93
N GLN A 92 -10.42 -11.65 -6.27
CA GLN A 92 -10.27 -11.60 -4.81
C GLN A 92 -10.61 -10.21 -4.30
N ARG A 93 -11.15 -10.17 -3.09
CA ARG A 93 -11.48 -8.94 -2.37
C ARG A 93 -10.81 -8.96 -1.01
N TYR A 94 -10.26 -7.82 -0.62
CA TYR A 94 -9.47 -7.63 0.58
C TYR A 94 -10.00 -6.45 1.36
N ALA A 95 -10.28 -6.64 2.65
CA ALA A 95 -10.60 -5.55 3.57
C ALA A 95 -9.48 -5.41 4.60
N TYR A 96 -8.95 -4.21 4.73
CA TYR A 96 -7.80 -3.92 5.58
C TYR A 96 -8.22 -3.21 6.85
N THR A 97 -7.60 -3.59 7.96
CA THR A 97 -7.74 -2.93 9.26
C THR A 97 -6.35 -2.63 9.80
N TYR A 98 -6.15 -1.41 10.28
CA TYR A 98 -4.87 -0.97 10.82
C TYR A 98 -4.97 -0.79 12.33
N ALA A 99 -3.92 -1.17 13.06
CA ALA A 99 -3.79 -0.87 14.47
C ALA A 99 -2.38 -0.39 14.80
N ALA A 100 -2.26 0.51 15.79
CA ALA A 100 -0.98 0.95 16.33
C ALA A 100 -0.37 -0.12 17.24
N MET A 101 0.16 -1.17 16.62
CA MET A 101 0.70 -2.36 17.28
C MET A 101 1.89 -2.90 16.48
N THR A 102 2.87 -3.52 17.15
CA THR A 102 3.94 -4.28 16.49
C THR A 102 3.62 -5.77 16.38
N LEU A 103 4.31 -6.48 15.49
CA LEU A 103 4.17 -7.94 15.37
C LEU A 103 4.58 -8.67 16.66
N GLU A 104 5.54 -8.13 17.43
CA GLU A 104 5.91 -8.69 18.73
C GLU A 104 4.79 -8.55 19.77
N GLN A 105 4.08 -7.42 19.77
CA GLN A 105 2.93 -7.20 20.65
C GLN A 105 1.78 -8.14 20.28
N LEU A 106 1.51 -8.32 18.98
CA LEU A 106 0.52 -9.29 18.52
C LEU A 106 0.89 -10.72 18.94
N ARG A 107 2.15 -11.13 18.73
CA ARG A 107 2.65 -12.43 19.17
C ARG A 107 2.47 -12.64 20.67
N SER A 108 2.80 -11.64 21.48
CA SER A 108 2.60 -11.69 22.94
C SER A 108 1.12 -11.81 23.32
N ALA A 109 0.23 -11.11 22.62
CA ALA A 109 -1.22 -11.22 22.82
C ALA A 109 -1.72 -12.65 22.51
N ILE A 110 -1.22 -13.28 21.46
CA ILE A 110 -1.57 -14.66 21.11
C ILE A 110 -1.02 -15.64 22.15
N GLN A 111 0.25 -15.52 22.52
CA GLN A 111 0.89 -16.38 23.52
C GLN A 111 0.23 -16.29 24.91
N SER A 112 -0.31 -15.12 25.26
CA SER A 112 -1.05 -14.91 26.51
C SER A 112 -2.54 -15.24 26.42
N GLY A 113 -3.03 -15.76 25.30
CA GLY A 113 -4.44 -16.10 25.09
C GLY A 113 -5.38 -14.88 24.92
N LYS A 114 -4.83 -13.68 24.77
CA LYS A 114 -5.59 -12.44 24.54
C LYS A 114 -5.99 -12.22 23.09
N ALA A 115 -5.49 -13.04 22.17
CA ALA A 115 -5.87 -13.10 20.76
C ALA A 115 -5.87 -14.55 20.28
N THR A 116 -6.71 -14.89 19.32
CA THR A 116 -6.77 -16.24 18.73
C THR A 116 -5.84 -16.36 17.53
N PHE A 117 -5.41 -17.59 17.24
CA PHE A 117 -4.47 -17.87 16.16
C PHE A 117 -5.15 -18.36 14.87
N SER A 118 -6.26 -19.09 14.91
CA SER A 118 -6.99 -19.46 13.69
C SER A 118 -8.45 -19.79 14.01
N PRO A 119 -9.41 -18.95 13.61
CA PRO A 119 -9.22 -17.67 12.91
C PRO A 119 -8.49 -16.62 13.77
N LEU A 120 -7.86 -15.62 13.14
CA LEU A 120 -7.29 -14.49 13.89
C LEU A 120 -8.38 -13.56 14.37
N LEU A 121 -8.55 -13.50 15.69
CA LEU A 121 -9.37 -12.53 16.39
C LEU A 121 -8.49 -11.83 17.41
N VAL A 122 -8.56 -10.50 17.40
CA VAL A 122 -7.88 -9.66 18.39
C VAL A 122 -8.99 -8.89 19.13
N PRO A 123 -9.57 -9.45 20.21
CA PRO A 123 -10.72 -8.88 20.90
C PRO A 123 -10.53 -7.42 21.35
N ALA A 124 -9.32 -7.05 21.75
CA ALA A 124 -8.97 -5.69 22.15
C ALA A 124 -8.38 -4.84 21.02
N LEU A 125 -8.56 -5.24 19.75
CA LEU A 125 -8.10 -4.45 18.62
C LEU A 125 -8.79 -3.09 18.68
N GLN A 126 -7.99 -2.03 18.67
CA GLN A 126 -8.46 -0.67 18.49
C GLN A 126 -8.04 -0.24 17.09
N PRO A 127 -8.94 -0.34 16.09
CA PRO A 127 -8.65 0.14 14.74
C PRO A 127 -8.30 1.62 14.80
N VAL A 128 -7.26 2.00 14.06
CA VAL A 128 -6.92 3.40 13.85
C VAL A 128 -7.12 3.70 12.37
N VAL A 129 -7.72 4.86 12.10
CA VAL A 129 -7.62 5.49 10.78
C VAL A 129 -6.44 6.45 10.88
N PRO A 130 -5.28 6.13 10.28
CA PRO A 130 -4.14 7.02 10.35
C PRO A 130 -4.51 8.37 9.72
N SER A 131 -4.02 9.45 10.30
CA SER A 131 -4.16 10.79 9.72
C SER A 131 -2.81 11.26 9.24
N VAL A 132 -2.78 11.85 8.04
CA VAL A 132 -1.61 12.59 7.53
C VAL A 132 -1.11 13.61 8.56
N ALA A 133 -2.02 14.22 9.33
CA ALA A 133 -1.69 15.24 10.32
C ALA A 133 -0.78 14.71 11.45
N ASN A 134 -0.74 13.39 11.66
CA ASN A 134 0.07 12.77 12.71
C ASN A 134 1.53 12.60 12.31
N PHE A 135 1.88 12.78 11.03
CA PHE A 135 3.27 12.66 10.60
C PHE A 135 4.08 13.89 11.00
N LYS A 136 5.05 13.66 11.87
CA LYS A 136 6.16 14.58 12.13
C LYS A 136 7.37 14.17 11.31
N LEU A 137 8.20 15.15 10.95
CA LEU A 137 9.42 14.91 10.20
C LEU A 137 10.28 13.85 10.90
N ASN A 138 10.72 12.84 10.15
CA ASN A 138 11.58 11.73 10.60
C ASN A 138 11.05 10.96 11.82
N THR A 139 9.75 11.05 12.10
CA THR A 139 9.12 10.30 13.20
C THR A 139 8.41 9.08 12.64
N PRO A 140 8.82 7.86 13.01
CA PRO A 140 8.20 6.64 12.50
C PRO A 140 6.82 6.42 13.12
N VAL A 141 5.85 6.10 12.26
CA VAL A 141 4.53 5.59 12.65
C VAL A 141 4.49 4.11 12.32
N ARG A 142 4.22 3.27 13.32
CA ARG A 142 4.13 1.82 13.15
C ARG A 142 2.69 1.37 13.19
N LEU A 143 2.31 0.58 12.18
CA LEU A 143 0.97 0.04 12.02
C LEU A 143 1.06 -1.44 11.71
N THR A 144 0.25 -2.27 12.37
CA THR A 144 -0.02 -3.62 11.90
C THR A 144 -1.25 -3.59 11.00
N MET A 145 -1.13 -4.14 9.80
CA MET A 145 -2.19 -4.31 8.82
C MET A 145 -2.75 -5.73 8.91
N PHE A 146 -3.99 -5.81 9.33
CA PHE A 146 -4.80 -7.02 9.33
C PHE A 146 -5.65 -7.05 8.06
N GLU A 147 -5.82 -8.24 7.50
CA GLU A 147 -6.51 -8.43 6.23
C GLU A 147 -7.57 -9.52 6.39
N LYS A 148 -8.77 -9.21 5.90
CA LYS A 148 -9.81 -10.17 5.59
C LYS A 148 -9.79 -10.40 4.09
N ARG A 149 -10.05 -11.64 3.68
CA ARG A 149 -10.06 -12.05 2.27
C ARG A 149 -11.34 -12.81 1.94
N ALA A 150 -11.91 -12.51 0.79
CA ALA A 150 -13.02 -13.24 0.17
C ALA A 150 -12.76 -13.47 -1.33
N GLY A 151 -13.21 -14.60 -1.87
CA GLY A 151 -13.13 -14.88 -3.30
C GLY A 151 -14.28 -14.20 -4.05
N GLY A 152 -14.00 -13.61 -5.21
CA GLY A 152 -15.01 -13.01 -6.09
C GLY A 152 -16.11 -12.23 -5.37
N THR A 153 -17.35 -12.69 -5.48
CA THR A 153 -18.53 -12.07 -4.86
C THR A 153 -18.94 -12.68 -3.52
N ASP A 154 -18.15 -13.62 -2.97
CA ASP A 154 -18.45 -14.28 -1.69
C ASP A 154 -18.50 -13.26 -0.55
N PRO A 155 -19.36 -13.45 0.48
CA PRO A 155 -19.43 -12.53 1.60
C PRO A 155 -18.10 -12.42 2.34
N MET A 156 -17.77 -11.21 2.81
CA MET A 156 -16.55 -11.00 3.59
C MET A 156 -16.66 -11.69 4.96
N GLY A 157 -15.63 -12.47 5.30
CA GLY A 157 -15.58 -13.16 6.58
C GLY A 157 -15.56 -12.22 7.79
N SER A 158 -16.03 -12.70 8.94
CA SER A 158 -16.00 -11.93 10.19
C SER A 158 -14.59 -11.83 10.79
N SER A 159 -13.70 -12.80 10.50
CA SER A 159 -12.33 -12.87 11.00
C SER A 159 -11.25 -12.47 9.98
N PHE A 160 -10.05 -12.14 10.46
CA PHE A 160 -8.89 -11.96 9.59
C PHE A 160 -8.37 -13.32 9.09
N THR A 161 -8.00 -13.39 7.82
CA THR A 161 -7.68 -14.65 7.11
C THR A 161 -6.37 -14.57 6.33
N SER A 162 -5.52 -13.57 6.63
CA SER A 162 -4.28 -13.38 5.89
C SER A 162 -3.23 -14.45 6.21
N ARG A 163 -2.62 -15.00 5.16
CA ARG A 163 -1.41 -15.83 5.28
C ARG A 163 -0.26 -15.06 5.92
N TYR A 164 -0.20 -13.75 5.70
CA TYR A 164 0.86 -12.89 6.22
C TYR A 164 0.29 -11.64 6.86
N ILE A 165 0.56 -11.44 8.15
CA ILE A 165 0.26 -10.17 8.81
C ILE A 165 1.46 -9.25 8.61
N LYS A 166 1.19 -8.02 8.18
CA LYS A 166 2.24 -7.04 7.84
C LYS A 166 2.31 -5.96 8.90
N GLU A 167 3.52 -5.63 9.35
CA GLU A 167 3.81 -4.39 10.06
C GLU A 167 4.45 -3.41 9.09
N LEU A 168 3.87 -2.21 9.03
CA LEU A 168 4.31 -1.09 8.24
C LEU A 168 4.97 -0.08 9.18
N THR A 169 6.19 0.34 8.88
CA THR A 169 6.77 1.54 9.46
C THR A 169 6.78 2.64 8.41
N LEU A 170 6.01 3.69 8.65
CA LEU A 170 5.86 4.84 7.77
C LEU A 170 6.60 6.03 8.37
N THR A 171 7.50 6.64 7.61
CA THR A 171 8.28 7.79 8.08
C THR A 171 8.25 8.89 7.03
N TYR A 172 7.63 10.02 7.36
CA TYR A 172 7.70 11.21 6.52
C TYR A 172 9.10 11.82 6.59
N ALA A 173 9.80 11.82 5.46
CA ALA A 173 11.21 12.20 5.35
C ALA A 173 11.41 13.65 4.89
N GLY A 174 10.34 14.39 4.64
CA GLY A 174 10.37 15.79 4.22
C GLY A 174 9.97 15.98 2.75
N ARG A 175 10.48 17.05 2.14
CA ARG A 175 10.20 17.39 0.74
C ARG A 175 11.48 17.47 -0.06
N GLU A 176 11.40 17.00 -1.30
CA GLU A 176 12.48 17.13 -2.28
C GLU A 176 11.92 17.18 -3.70
N SER A 177 12.74 17.59 -4.67
CA SER A 177 12.40 17.47 -6.08
C SER A 177 12.64 16.03 -6.53
N VAL A 178 11.73 15.47 -7.33
CA VAL A 178 11.86 14.10 -7.85
C VAL A 178 11.53 14.07 -9.34
N ALA A 179 12.33 13.33 -10.11
CA ALA A 179 12.04 13.03 -11.51
C ALA A 179 11.28 11.69 -11.62
N ALA A 180 10.17 11.69 -12.35
CA ALA A 180 9.36 10.51 -12.63
C ALA A 180 8.67 10.65 -13.99
N GLY A 181 8.74 9.61 -14.83
CA GLY A 181 8.08 9.60 -16.14
C GLY A 181 8.43 10.78 -17.04
N GLY A 182 9.70 11.24 -17.03
CA GLY A 182 10.16 12.39 -17.81
C GLY A 182 9.73 13.76 -17.26
N THR A 183 9.01 13.80 -16.14
CA THR A 183 8.58 15.04 -15.46
C THR A 183 9.34 15.21 -14.15
N THR A 184 9.75 16.45 -13.85
CA THR A 184 10.31 16.80 -12.54
C THR A 184 9.25 17.47 -11.67
N TYR A 185 8.93 16.84 -10.55
CA TYR A 185 8.00 17.37 -9.55
C TYR A 185 8.78 18.06 -8.44
N GLY A 186 8.62 19.39 -8.33
CA GLY A 186 9.20 20.15 -7.22
C GLY A 186 8.44 19.95 -5.92
N GLN A 187 9.17 19.95 -4.78
CA GLN A 187 8.57 19.90 -3.44
C GLN A 187 7.68 18.67 -3.18
N ALA A 188 8.00 17.54 -3.82
CA ALA A 188 7.33 16.27 -3.60
C ALA A 188 7.59 15.77 -2.17
N CYS A 189 6.54 15.28 -1.52
CA CYS A 189 6.62 14.71 -0.19
C CYS A 189 7.23 13.31 -0.25
N ARG A 190 8.33 13.11 0.46
CA ARG A 190 9.04 11.84 0.55
C ARG A 190 8.57 11.06 1.77
N MET A 191 8.18 9.81 1.58
CA MET A 191 7.80 8.88 2.64
C MET A 191 8.61 7.59 2.52
N ASN A 192 9.32 7.24 3.58
CA ASN A 192 9.99 5.95 3.68
C ASN A 192 9.04 4.95 4.31
N VAL A 193 8.98 3.76 3.72
CA VAL A 193 8.17 2.63 4.16
C VAL A 193 9.10 1.46 4.41
N SER A 194 8.99 0.81 5.56
CA SER A 194 9.54 -0.53 5.75
C SER A 194 8.41 -1.50 6.08
N VAL A 195 8.51 -2.69 5.52
CA VAL A 195 7.54 -3.76 5.73
C VAL A 195 8.23 -4.92 6.42
N ARG A 196 7.67 -5.31 7.55
CA ARG A 196 7.95 -6.60 8.20
C ARG A 196 6.70 -7.45 8.07
N ARG A 197 6.85 -8.77 8.05
CA ARG A 197 5.70 -9.67 8.08
C ARG A 197 5.96 -10.85 8.97
N THR A 198 4.88 -11.51 9.35
CA THR A 198 4.93 -12.83 9.98
C THR A 198 4.06 -13.80 9.20
N ASN A 199 4.54 -15.02 8.99
CA ASN A 199 3.74 -16.09 8.42
C ASN A 199 2.78 -16.60 9.50
N PHE A 200 1.52 -16.26 9.33
CA PHE A 200 0.49 -16.54 10.31
C PHE A 200 0.06 -18.03 10.29
N ASN A 201 0.51 -18.82 9.33
CA ASN A 201 0.20 -20.25 9.21
C ASN A 201 1.30 -21.18 9.73
N ALA A 202 2.42 -20.65 10.23
CA ALA A 202 3.55 -21.46 10.71
C ALA A 202 3.92 -21.05 12.13
N LEU A 203 3.79 -21.98 13.08
CA LEU A 203 4.48 -21.88 14.35
C LEU A 203 5.90 -22.48 14.19
N PRO A 204 6.93 -21.83 14.75
CA PRO A 204 6.89 -20.63 15.58
C PRO A 204 6.67 -19.34 14.79
N PHE A 205 6.08 -18.33 15.43
CA PHE A 205 5.97 -16.95 14.91
C PHE A 205 7.35 -16.42 14.50
N SER A 206 7.67 -16.50 13.20
CA SER A 206 8.84 -15.85 12.63
C SER A 206 8.42 -14.48 12.13
N ILE A 207 9.23 -13.46 12.43
CA ILE A 207 9.07 -12.11 11.90
C ILE A 207 10.24 -11.88 10.96
N GLU A 208 9.94 -11.61 9.69
CA GLU A 208 10.93 -11.33 8.67
C GLU A 208 10.77 -9.91 8.14
N THR A 209 11.89 -9.29 7.75
CA THR A 209 11.87 -8.02 7.03
C THR A 209 11.64 -8.33 5.56
N VAL A 210 10.57 -7.75 5.00
CA VAL A 210 10.13 -8.02 3.63
C VAL A 210 10.80 -7.09 2.64
N GLY A 211 11.00 -5.82 3.03
CA GLY A 211 11.62 -4.85 2.16
C GLY A 211 11.46 -3.42 2.67
N LYS A 212 12.10 -2.50 1.97
CA LYS A 212 11.98 -1.06 2.17
C LYS A 212 11.61 -0.40 0.85
N ALA A 213 10.80 0.63 0.93
CA ALA A 213 10.46 1.47 -0.21
C ALA A 213 10.55 2.94 0.18
N THR A 214 10.89 3.78 -0.79
CA THR A 214 10.67 5.23 -0.73
C THR A 214 9.55 5.57 -1.69
N LEU A 215 8.57 6.33 -1.21
CA LEU A 215 7.43 6.82 -1.97
C LEU A 215 7.55 8.33 -2.10
N TRP A 216 7.30 8.85 -3.30
CA TRP A 216 7.21 10.29 -3.53
C TRP A 216 5.81 10.67 -3.98
N PHE A 217 5.27 11.67 -3.30
CA PHE A 217 3.96 12.22 -3.57
C PHE A 217 4.08 13.67 -4.03
N ALA A 218 3.70 13.97 -5.27
CA ALA A 218 3.74 15.32 -5.80
C ALA A 218 2.49 16.12 -5.35
N PRO A 219 2.65 17.44 -5.04
CA PRO A 219 1.52 18.29 -4.66
C PRO A 219 0.41 18.28 -5.71
N ASN A 220 -0.84 18.10 -5.28
CA ASN A 220 -2.05 18.05 -6.11
C ASN A 220 -2.09 16.92 -7.17
N VAL A 221 -1.12 16.00 -7.15
CA VAL A 221 -1.05 14.85 -8.07
C VAL A 221 -1.19 13.54 -7.31
N GLY A 222 -0.53 13.42 -6.15
CA GLY A 222 -0.49 12.19 -5.38
C GLY A 222 0.80 11.41 -5.64
N LEU A 223 0.76 10.09 -5.50
CA LEU A 223 1.91 9.22 -5.71
C LEU A 223 2.43 9.33 -7.15
N VAL A 224 3.73 9.55 -7.32
CA VAL A 224 4.40 9.69 -8.64
C VAL A 224 5.61 8.78 -8.82
N LYS A 225 6.24 8.35 -7.72
CA LYS A 225 7.41 7.46 -7.77
C LYS A 225 7.45 6.52 -6.57
N ILE A 226 7.92 5.31 -6.82
CA ILE A 226 8.28 4.30 -5.82
C ILE A 226 9.71 3.86 -6.12
N SER A 227 10.55 3.75 -5.10
CA SER A 227 11.89 3.16 -5.20
C SER A 227 12.04 2.09 -4.14
N MET A 228 12.29 0.85 -4.55
CA MET A 228 12.47 -0.27 -3.62
C MET A 228 13.95 -0.49 -3.33
N ASP A 229 14.25 -0.82 -2.06
CA ASP A 229 15.60 -1.06 -1.53
C ASP A 229 16.61 0.11 -1.62
N GLY A 230 16.11 1.33 -1.83
CA GLY A 230 16.91 2.55 -1.71
C GLY A 230 17.92 2.78 -2.84
N MET A 231 17.81 2.06 -3.95
CA MET A 231 18.63 2.28 -5.14
C MET A 231 17.83 3.02 -6.22
N ASP A 232 17.92 4.35 -6.23
CA ASP A 232 17.54 5.16 -7.38
C ASP A 232 18.59 4.96 -8.49
N THR A 233 18.31 4.10 -9.47
CA THR A 233 19.01 4.15 -10.76
C THR A 233 18.24 5.10 -11.67
N ALA A 234 18.71 6.34 -11.79
CA ALA A 234 18.32 7.20 -12.88
C ALA A 234 18.96 6.66 -14.16
N ILE A 235 18.19 5.93 -14.98
CA ILE A 235 18.59 5.72 -16.38
C ILE A 235 18.36 7.06 -17.09
N VAL A 236 19.45 7.81 -17.24
CA VAL A 236 19.48 8.99 -18.12
C VAL A 236 19.43 8.47 -19.56
N PRO A 237 18.49 8.89 -20.41
CA PRO A 237 18.57 8.60 -21.84
C PRO A 237 19.86 9.23 -22.36
N VAL A 238 20.71 8.43 -23.01
CA VAL A 238 21.86 8.96 -23.75
C VAL A 238 21.30 9.88 -24.84
N ALA A 239 21.63 11.16 -24.76
CA ALA A 239 21.34 12.11 -25.82
C ALA A 239 22.14 11.68 -27.06
N ASN A 240 21.42 11.46 -28.17
CA ASN A 240 22.01 11.48 -29.51
C ASN A 240 21.90 12.90 -30.06
#